data_AF-A0A848WJ78-F1
#
_entry.id   AF-A0A848WJ78-F1
#
_cell.length_a   1.000
_cell.length_b   1.000
_cell.length_c   1.000
_cell.angle_alpha   90.00
_cell.angle_beta   90.00
_cell.angle_gamma   90.00
#
_symmetry.space_group_name_H-M   'P 1'
#
loop_
_entity.id
_entity.type
_entity.pdbx_description
1 polymer ?
#
loop_
_entity_poly.entity_id
_entity_poly.type
_entity_poly.pdbx_seq_one_letter_code
_entity_poly.pdbx_strand_id
1 'polypeptide(L)'
;AEGKAHEISPVLKRLEAQGVGPVGLCIGATRHFRTLHRVASDPGGAGAGIGKLKPPIFGPRRDRIQRQASHWGMFKLERALGILLDTDLTLRSTAEVPQMAVMERSLLKIAWLGRR
;
A
#
# COMPACT_ATOMS: atom_id res chain seq x y z
N ALA A 1 -3.41 -3.50 -2.68
CA ALA A 1 -3.58 -4.53 -1.64
C ALA A 1 -4.24 -5.84 -2.14
N GLU A 2 -4.56 -6.01 -3.42
CA GLU A 2 -5.23 -7.23 -3.92
C GLU A 2 -4.27 -8.34 -4.36
N GLY A 3 -2.97 -8.19 -4.13
CA GLY A 3 -1.98 -9.20 -4.49
C GLY A 3 -1.78 -9.41 -6.00
N LYS A 4 -2.30 -8.54 -6.86
CA LYS A 4 -2.18 -8.67 -8.33
C LYS A 4 -0.83 -8.22 -8.86
N ALA A 5 0.22 -9.00 -8.55
CA ALA A 5 1.60 -8.68 -8.92
C ALA A 5 1.81 -8.47 -10.43
N HIS A 6 1.11 -9.22 -11.29
CA HIS A 6 1.21 -9.10 -12.75
C HIS A 6 0.69 -7.77 -13.30
N GLU A 7 -0.19 -7.08 -12.58
CA GLU A 7 -0.71 -5.76 -12.99
C GLU A 7 0.25 -4.61 -12.63
N ILE A 8 1.24 -4.84 -11.76
CA ILE A 8 2.10 -3.76 -11.22
C ILE A 8 2.91 -3.09 -12.34
N SER A 9 3.68 -3.87 -13.09
CA SER A 9 4.54 -3.33 -14.16
C SER A 9 3.78 -2.53 -15.21
N PRO A 10 2.67 -3.03 -15.83
CA PRO A 10 1.94 -2.25 -16.83
C PRO A 10 1.20 -1.03 -16.25
N VAL A 11 0.82 -1.04 -14.97
CA VAL A 11 0.25 0.15 -14.31
C VAL A 11 1.33 1.20 -14.06
N LEU A 12 2.49 0.79 -13.54
CA LEU A 12 3.61 1.70 -13.26
C LEU A 12 4.11 2.38 -14.53
N LYS A 13 4.29 1.65 -15.63
CA LYS A 13 4.70 2.24 -16.91
C LYS A 13 3.73 3.33 -17.39
N ARG A 14 2.43 3.13 -17.20
CA ARG A 14 1.41 4.13 -17.55
C ARG A 14 1.47 5.36 -16.64
N LEU A 15 1.65 5.15 -15.33
CA LEU A 15 1.76 6.24 -14.36
C LEU A 15 3.04 7.07 -14.60
N GLU A 16 4.15 6.41 -14.89
CA GLU A 16 5.42 7.05 -15.26
C GLU A 16 5.27 7.88 -16.53
N ALA A 17 4.61 7.34 -17.57
CA ALA A 17 4.30 8.09 -18.79
C ALA A 17 3.38 9.30 -18.57
N GLN A 18 2.62 9.33 -17.46
CA GLN A 18 1.80 10.46 -17.03
C GLN A 18 2.56 11.46 -16.12
N GLY A 19 3.86 11.25 -15.90
CA GLY A 19 4.70 12.09 -15.05
C GLY A 19 4.59 11.80 -13.55
N VAL A 20 4.00 10.67 -13.15
CA VAL A 20 3.92 10.29 -11.74
C VAL A 20 5.26 9.71 -11.28
N GLY A 21 5.93 10.42 -10.37
CA GLY A 21 7.22 10.02 -9.82
C GLY A 21 7.18 8.96 -8.71
N PRO A 22 8.30 8.28 -8.45
CA PRO A 22 8.40 7.17 -7.48
C PRO A 22 8.11 7.60 -6.04
N VAL A 23 8.52 8.80 -5.63
CA VAL A 23 8.20 9.36 -4.30
C VAL A 23 6.70 9.53 -4.12
N GLY A 24 6.00 10.06 -5.14
CA GLY A 24 4.55 10.22 -5.11
C GLY A 24 3.82 8.87 -5.00
N LEU A 25 4.30 7.86 -5.75
CA LEU A 25 3.80 6.48 -5.65
C LEU A 25 3.99 5.92 -4.24
N CYS A 26 5.17 6.12 -3.64
CA CYS A 26 5.47 5.67 -2.29
C CYS A 26 4.54 6.31 -1.25
N ILE A 27 4.34 7.63 -1.31
CA ILE A 27 3.40 8.35 -0.43
C ILE A 27 1.98 7.79 -0.57
N GLY A 28 1.51 7.59 -1.80
CA GLY A 28 0.18 7.05 -2.07
C GLY A 28 0.00 5.63 -1.52
N ALA A 29 0.98 4.76 -1.74
CA ALA A 29 0.99 3.40 -1.21
C ALA A 29 0.99 3.41 0.33
N THR A 30 1.88 4.18 0.96
CA THR A 30 1.97 4.29 2.42
C THR A 30 0.68 4.79 3.03
N ARG A 31 0.04 5.82 2.45
CA ARG A 31 -1.27 6.31 2.92
C ARG A 31 -2.31 5.20 2.88
N HIS A 32 -2.40 4.47 1.77
CA HIS A 32 -3.35 3.37 1.63
C HIS A 32 -3.11 2.25 2.67
N PHE A 33 -1.87 1.79 2.83
CA PHE A 33 -1.53 0.75 3.79
C PHE A 33 -1.71 1.19 5.25
N ARG A 34 -1.47 2.47 5.58
CA ARG A 34 -1.79 3.01 6.91
C ARG A 34 -3.29 3.02 7.19
N THR A 35 -4.12 3.33 6.18
CA THR A 35 -5.57 3.23 6.31
C THR A 35 -5.99 1.79 6.59
N LEU A 36 -5.47 0.82 5.83
CA LEU A 36 -5.75 -0.60 6.07
C LEU A 36 -5.30 -1.04 7.46
N HIS A 37 -4.11 -0.64 7.89
CA HIS A 37 -3.58 -0.97 9.21
C HIS A 37 -4.50 -0.45 10.31
N ARG A 38 -4.87 0.83 10.26
CA ARG A 38 -5.81 1.43 11.22
C ARG A 38 -7.13 0.66 11.30
N VAL A 39 -7.62 0.16 10.18
CA VAL A 39 -8.86 -0.64 10.14
C VAL A 39 -8.63 -2.04 10.74
N ALA A 40 -7.54 -2.71 10.37
CA ALA A 40 -7.24 -4.08 10.79
C ALA A 40 -6.84 -4.20 12.27
N SER A 41 -6.25 -3.15 12.85
CA SER A 41 -5.80 -3.12 14.25
C SER A 41 -6.91 -2.77 15.25
N ASP A 42 -8.16 -2.57 14.79
CA ASP A 42 -9.26 -2.30 15.71
C ASP A 42 -9.59 -3.55 16.55
N PRO A 43 -9.75 -3.44 17.89
CA PRO A 43 -10.10 -4.58 18.74
C PRO A 43 -11.45 -5.22 18.39
N GLY A 44 -12.38 -4.48 17.79
CA GLY A 44 -13.66 -4.99 17.28
C GLY A 44 -13.56 -5.59 15.87
N GLY A 45 -12.36 -5.76 15.34
CA GLY A 45 -12.08 -6.24 14.00
C GLY A 45 -12.30 -5.19 12.90
N ALA A 46 -12.00 -5.59 11.66
CA ALA A 46 -11.99 -4.67 10.50
C ALA A 46 -13.35 -3.96 10.25
N GLY A 47 -14.47 -4.61 10.59
CA GLY A 47 -15.80 -4.02 10.48
C GLY A 47 -16.05 -2.86 11.43
N ALA A 48 -15.56 -2.95 12.67
CA ALA A 48 -15.58 -1.84 13.61
C ALA A 48 -14.56 -0.76 13.21
N GLY A 49 -13.35 -1.17 12.82
CA GLY A 49 -12.27 -0.27 12.42
C GLY A 49 -12.64 0.64 11.24
N ILE A 50 -13.28 0.10 10.20
CA ILE A 50 -13.72 0.89 9.03
C ILE A 50 -14.77 1.94 9.44
N GLY A 51 -15.65 1.62 10.39
CA GLY A 51 -16.68 2.53 10.91
C GLY A 51 -16.11 3.71 11.70
N LYS A 52 -14.93 3.54 12.30
CA LYS A 52 -14.23 4.59 13.08
C LYS A 52 -13.30 5.47 12.25
N LEU A 53 -13.18 5.24 10.94
CA LEU A 53 -12.38 6.10 10.08
C LEU A 53 -12.97 7.51 9.99
N LYS A 54 -12.06 8.50 9.97
CA LYS A 54 -12.38 9.91 9.78
C LYS A 54 -11.46 10.48 8.68
N PRO A 55 -11.99 11.03 7.58
CA PRO A 55 -13.42 11.08 7.22
C PRO A 55 -14.00 9.68 6.95
N PRO A 56 -15.33 9.50 7.11
CA PRO A 56 -15.98 8.23 6.80
C PRO A 56 -15.87 7.92 5.29
N ILE A 57 -15.72 6.63 4.98
CA ILE A 57 -15.66 6.12 3.61
C ILE A 57 -16.97 5.39 3.36
N PHE A 58 -17.64 5.72 2.25
CA PHE A 58 -18.93 5.16 1.88
C PHE A 58 -18.87 4.35 0.58
N GLY A 59 -19.94 3.59 0.34
CA GLY A 59 -20.15 2.84 -0.90
C GLY A 59 -19.12 1.72 -1.15
N PRO A 60 -18.97 1.28 -2.40
CA PRO A 60 -18.13 0.11 -2.76
C PRO A 60 -16.66 0.24 -2.31
N ARG A 61 -16.16 1.46 -2.17
CA ARG A 61 -14.81 1.73 -1.65
C ARG A 61 -14.67 1.31 -0.19
N ARG A 62 -15.69 1.51 0.63
CA ARG A 62 -15.73 1.09 2.04
C ARG A 62 -15.55 -0.43 2.13
N ASP A 63 -16.34 -1.16 1.35
CA ASP A 63 -16.34 -2.63 1.38
C ASP A 63 -15.03 -3.20 0.84
N ARG A 64 -14.42 -2.54 -0.16
CA ARG A 64 -13.09 -2.90 -0.65
C ARG A 64 -12.02 -2.71 0.42
N ILE A 65 -12.01 -1.59 1.15
CA ILE A 65 -11.04 -1.33 2.22
C ILE A 65 -11.23 -2.30 3.37
N GLN A 66 -12.48 -2.55 3.78
CA GLN A 66 -12.79 -3.52 4.84
C GLN A 66 -12.29 -4.92 4.45
N ARG A 67 -12.61 -5.40 3.24
CA ARG A 67 -12.12 -6.71 2.75
C ARG A 67 -10.60 -6.78 2.69
N GLN A 68 -9.94 -5.74 2.19
CA GLN A 68 -8.47 -5.69 2.14
C GLN A 68 -7.86 -5.70 3.53
N ALA A 69 -8.39 -4.93 4.48
CA ALA A 69 -7.91 -4.90 5.85
C ALA A 69 -8.08 -6.26 6.54
N SER A 70 -9.24 -6.91 6.39
CA SER A 70 -9.47 -8.26 6.90
C SER A 70 -8.52 -9.29 6.28
N HIS A 71 -8.34 -9.26 4.96
CA HIS A 71 -7.50 -10.22 4.23
C HIS A 71 -6.02 -10.13 4.65
N TRP A 72 -5.52 -8.91 4.85
CA TRP A 72 -4.13 -8.70 5.23
C TRP A 72 -3.88 -8.97 6.71
N GLY A 73 -4.78 -8.50 7.59
CA GLY A 73 -4.53 -8.49 9.04
C GLY A 73 -3.41 -7.52 9.46
N MET A 74 -3.32 -7.23 10.75
CA MET A 74 -2.41 -6.23 11.31
C MET A 74 -0.93 -6.51 10.97
N PHE A 75 -0.42 -7.70 11.28
CA PHE A 75 1.01 -8.01 11.16
C PHE A 75 1.56 -7.93 9.73
N LYS A 76 0.80 -8.39 8.72
CA LYS A 76 1.24 -8.26 7.31
C LYS A 76 1.23 -6.79 6.87
N LEU A 77 0.30 -5.99 7.39
CA LEU A 77 0.25 -4.54 7.11
C LEU A 77 1.43 -3.82 7.74
N GLU A 78 1.82 -4.14 8.97
CA GLU A 78 3.03 -3.61 9.60
C GLU A 78 4.28 -3.93 8.79
N ARG A 79 4.42 -5.19 8.34
CA ARG A 79 5.55 -5.58 7.49
C ARG A 79 5.55 -4.86 6.14
N ALA A 80 4.38 -4.67 5.52
CA ALA A 80 4.27 -3.88 4.29
C ALA A 80 4.64 -2.41 4.52
N LEU A 81 4.23 -1.83 5.65
CA LEU A 81 4.60 -0.47 6.04
C LEU A 81 6.11 -0.32 6.26
N GLY A 82 6.76 -1.32 6.86
CA GLY A 82 8.22 -1.35 6.98
C GLY A 82 8.91 -1.30 5.61
N ILE A 83 8.48 -2.15 4.67
CA ILE A 83 9.02 -2.14 3.29
C ILE A 83 8.86 -0.75 2.64
N LEU A 84 7.69 -0.12 2.82
CA LEU A 84 7.43 1.22 2.25
C LEU A 84 8.27 2.31 2.92
N LEU A 85 8.53 2.21 4.23
CA LEU A 85 9.37 3.15 4.96
C LEU A 85 10.83 3.08 4.49
N ASP A 86 11.39 1.87 4.36
CA ASP A 86 12.74 1.67 3.84
C ASP A 86 12.86 2.17 2.38
N THR A 87 11.78 1.99 1.61
CA THR A 87 11.70 2.47 0.22
C THR A 87 11.68 3.99 0.18
N ASP A 88 10.85 4.65 1.00
CA ASP A 88 10.80 6.12 1.07
C ASP A 88 12.15 6.72 1.49
N LEU A 89 12.82 6.11 2.47
CA LEU A 89 14.18 6.50 2.87
C LEU A 89 15.15 6.40 1.70
N THR A 90 15.13 5.29 0.97
CA THR A 90 16.00 5.08 -0.20
C THR A 90 15.73 6.13 -1.28
N LEU A 91 14.46 6.36 -1.61
CA LEU A 91 14.04 7.31 -2.67
C LEU A 91 14.38 8.77 -2.35
N ARG A 92 14.48 9.13 -1.07
CA ARG A 92 14.82 10.49 -0.62
C ARG A 92 16.28 10.67 -0.24
N SER A 93 17.07 9.59 -0.27
CA SER A 93 18.49 9.63 0.01
C SER A 93 19.29 10.20 -1.18
N THR A 94 20.57 10.43 -0.96
CA THR A 94 21.53 10.77 -2.02
C THR A 94 22.04 9.55 -2.81
N ALA A 95 21.49 8.36 -2.57
CA ALA A 95 21.92 7.15 -3.23
C ALA A 95 21.62 7.19 -4.74
N GLU A 96 22.60 6.82 -5.55
CA GLU A 96 22.44 6.68 -6.99
C GLU A 96 21.78 5.33 -7.30
N VAL A 97 20.45 5.36 -7.44
CA VAL A 97 19.65 4.16 -7.72
C VAL A 97 18.60 4.44 -8.80
N PRO A 98 18.23 3.43 -9.62
CA PRO A 98 17.06 3.53 -10.51
C PRO A 98 15.75 3.59 -9.69
N GLN A 99 15.33 4.80 -9.32
CA GLN A 99 14.26 5.03 -8.33
C GLN A 99 12.93 4.33 -8.67
N MET A 100 12.51 4.36 -9.94
CA MET A 100 11.29 3.68 -10.38
C MET A 100 11.39 2.15 -10.25
N ALA A 101 12.55 1.57 -10.52
CA ALA A 101 12.77 0.13 -10.36
C ALA A 101 12.77 -0.28 -8.87
N VAL A 102 13.33 0.55 -7.99
CA VAL A 102 13.24 0.36 -6.53
C VAL A 102 11.78 0.34 -6.10
N MET A 103 10.98 1.32 -6.54
CA MET A 103 9.56 1.39 -6.23
C MET A 103 8.78 0.17 -6.76
N GLU A 104 9.01 -0.24 -8.01
CA GLU A 104 8.40 -1.44 -8.60
C GLU A 104 8.71 -2.70 -7.79
N ARG A 105 9.99 -2.90 -7.45
CA ARG A 105 10.43 -4.06 -6.67
C ARG A 105 9.80 -4.09 -5.28
N SER A 106 9.67 -2.94 -4.62
CA SER A 106 8.99 -2.85 -3.33
C SER A 106 7.50 -3.19 -3.43
N LEU A 107 6.80 -2.71 -4.46
CA LEU A 107 5.40 -3.07 -4.70
C LEU A 107 5.21 -4.55 -5.01
N LEU A 108 6.13 -5.18 -5.77
CA LEU A 108 6.11 -6.62 -6.02
C LEU A 108 6.28 -7.44 -4.73
N LYS A 109 7.26 -7.08 -3.88
CA LYS A 109 7.46 -7.71 -2.57
C LYS A 109 6.19 -7.64 -1.72
N ILE A 110 5.55 -6.47 -1.66
CA ILE A 110 4.29 -6.26 -0.94
C ILE A 110 3.16 -7.10 -1.57
N ALA A 111 3.03 -7.13 -2.89
CA ALA A 111 1.99 -7.93 -3.55
C ALA A 111 2.12 -9.43 -3.24
N TRP A 112 3.34 -9.96 -3.19
CA TRP A 112 3.58 -11.35 -2.78
C TRP A 112 3.31 -11.59 -1.30
N LEU A 113 3.64 -10.62 -0.42
CA LEU A 113 3.31 -10.69 1.00
C LEU A 113 1.79 -10.82 1.23
N GLY A 114 0.97 -10.12 0.44
CA GLY A 114 -0.49 -10.19 0.53
C GLY A 114 -1.14 -11.42 -0.13
N ARG A 115 -0.38 -12.24 -0.87
CA ARG A 115 -0.88 -13.51 -1.44
C ARG A 115 -0.74 -14.69 -0.49
N ARG A 116 0.32 -14.67 0.32
CA ARG A 116 0.52 -15.57 1.46
C ARG A 116 -0.43 -15.15 2.57
#